data_AF-A0A170VVS3-F1
#
_entry.id   AF-A0A170VVS3-F1
#
_cell.length_a   1.000
_cell.length_b   1.000
_cell.length_c   1.000
_cell.angle_alpha   90.00
_cell.angle_beta   90.00
_cell.angle_gamma   90.00
#
_symmetry.space_group_name_H-M   'P 1'
#
loop_
_entity.id
_entity.type
_entity.pdbx_description
1 polymer ?
#
loop_
_entity_poly.entity_id
_entity_poly.type
_entity_poly.pdbx_seq_one_letter_code
_entity_poly.pdbx_strand_id
1 'polypeptide(L)'
;PYFSSFDCPFLAIRITPAIPVVGAVLFIFVMSSLLRTSFSDPGVIPRATPDEAAYIEKQIEVPNSTNSTTYRPPPRTKEITVRGQTVKLKYCFTCKIFRPPRASHCSLCDNCVERFDHHCPWVGN
;
A
#
# COMPACT_ATOMS: atom_id res chain seq x y z
N PRO A 1 17.20 -11.89 -26.72
CA PRO A 1 17.06 -13.25 -27.30
C PRO A 1 18.31 -13.81 -28.00
N TYR A 2 19.21 -12.98 -28.57
CA TYR A 2 20.40 -13.47 -29.27
C TYR A 2 21.56 -13.93 -28.35
N PHE A 3 21.69 -13.34 -27.15
CA PHE A 3 22.78 -13.64 -26.20
C PHE A 3 22.68 -15.05 -25.59
N SER A 4 21.47 -15.52 -25.27
CA SER A 4 21.28 -16.84 -24.64
C SER A 4 21.53 -18.03 -25.58
N SER A 5 21.38 -17.83 -26.90
CA SER A 5 21.45 -18.93 -27.87
C SER A 5 22.87 -19.22 -28.38
N PHE A 6 23.76 -18.22 -28.40
CA PHE A 6 25.13 -18.36 -28.92
C PHE A 6 26.20 -18.29 -27.83
N ASP A 7 26.05 -17.40 -26.84
CA ASP A 7 27.10 -17.17 -25.84
C ASP A 7 27.08 -18.21 -24.71
N CYS A 8 25.89 -18.68 -24.31
CA CYS A 8 25.72 -19.62 -23.21
C CYS A 8 26.43 -20.99 -23.42
N PRO A 9 26.27 -21.68 -24.58
CA PRO A 9 27.01 -22.92 -24.83
C PRO A 9 28.53 -22.70 -25.01
N PHE A 10 28.95 -21.58 -25.61
CA PHE A 10 30.37 -21.25 -25.76
C PHE A 10 31.04 -21.00 -24.41
N LEU A 11 30.41 -20.22 -23.53
CA LEU A 11 30.94 -19.86 -22.20
C LEU A 11 30.97 -21.06 -21.24
N ALA A 12 29.96 -21.92 -21.30
CA ALA A 12 29.86 -23.14 -20.49
C ALA A 12 30.89 -24.20 -20.87
N ILE A 13 31.21 -24.33 -22.16
CA ILE A 13 32.11 -25.38 -22.67
C ILE A 13 33.58 -24.91 -22.70
N ARG A 14 33.84 -23.61 -22.93
CA ARG A 14 35.19 -23.09 -23.20
C ARG A 14 35.81 -22.29 -22.04
N ILE A 15 35.03 -21.84 -21.05
CA ILE A 15 35.53 -21.02 -19.94
C ILE A 15 35.18 -21.63 -18.58
N THR A 16 33.91 -21.63 -18.16
CA THR A 16 33.46 -22.29 -16.92
C THR A 16 31.93 -22.36 -16.85
N PRO A 17 31.36 -23.50 -16.40
CA PRO A 17 29.92 -23.62 -16.16
C PRO A 17 29.43 -22.75 -14.98
N ALA A 18 30.32 -22.21 -14.15
CA ALA A 18 29.93 -21.37 -13.02
C ALA A 18 29.20 -20.08 -13.45
N ILE A 19 29.57 -19.48 -14.58
CA ILE A 19 28.98 -18.23 -15.05
C ILE A 19 27.48 -18.39 -15.41
N PRO A 20 27.06 -19.35 -16.26
CA PRO A 20 25.64 -19.53 -16.55
C PRO A 20 24.84 -19.99 -15.31
N VAL A 21 25.45 -20.73 -14.38
CA VAL A 21 24.81 -21.12 -13.11
C VAL A 21 24.51 -19.89 -12.25
N VAL A 22 25.50 -19.01 -12.02
CA VAL A 22 25.31 -17.76 -11.27
C VAL A 22 24.27 -16.86 -11.95
N GLY A 23 24.35 -16.75 -13.28
CA GLY A 23 23.37 -15.98 -14.06
C GLY A 23 21.94 -16.52 -13.90
N ALA A 24 21.75 -17.83 -13.95
CA ALA A 24 20.45 -18.46 -13.74
C ALA A 24 19.92 -18.23 -12.31
N VAL A 25 20.77 -18.35 -11.29
CA VAL A 25 20.39 -18.10 -9.89
C VAL A 25 19.96 -16.64 -9.69
N LEU A 26 20.74 -15.68 -10.20
CA LEU A 26 20.39 -14.26 -10.12
C LEU A 26 19.12 -13.95 -10.90
N PHE A 27 18.94 -14.55 -12.08
CA PHE A 27 17.73 -14.39 -12.87
C PHE A 27 16.49 -14.88 -12.10
N ILE A 28 16.55 -16.08 -11.53
CA ILE A 28 15.45 -16.64 -10.72
C ILE A 28 15.18 -15.74 -9.51
N PHE A 29 16.21 -15.24 -8.83
CA PHE A 29 16.06 -14.34 -7.69
C PHE A 29 15.39 -13.01 -8.07
N VAL A 30 15.83 -12.38 -9.16
CA VAL A 30 15.28 -11.10 -9.66
C VAL A 30 13.83 -11.30 -10.13
N MET A 31 13.56 -12.36 -10.89
CA MET A 31 12.19 -12.68 -11.32
C MET A 31 11.28 -12.98 -10.13
N SER A 32 11.74 -13.75 -9.15
CA SER A 32 10.96 -14.01 -7.93
C SER A 32 10.66 -12.71 -7.17
N SER A 33 11.65 -11.81 -7.07
CA SER A 33 11.48 -10.52 -6.40
C SER A 33 10.46 -9.63 -7.13
N LEU A 34 10.56 -9.54 -8.47
CA LEU A 34 9.64 -8.79 -9.31
C LEU A 34 8.21 -9.32 -9.19
N LEU A 35 8.03 -10.64 -9.30
CA LEU A 35 6.73 -11.29 -9.18
C LEU A 35 6.10 -11.01 -7.80
N ARG A 36 6.91 -11.07 -6.73
CA ARG A 36 6.43 -10.73 -5.39
C ARG A 36 6.00 -9.28 -5.31
N THR A 37 6.76 -8.32 -5.84
CA THR A 37 6.35 -6.91 -5.78
C THR A 37 5.10 -6.62 -6.62
N SER A 38 4.93 -7.30 -7.75
CA SER A 38 3.79 -7.08 -8.66
C SER A 38 2.49 -7.75 -8.19
N PHE A 39 2.57 -8.91 -7.54
CA PHE A 39 1.37 -9.71 -7.21
C PHE A 39 1.07 -9.81 -5.71
N SER A 40 1.91 -9.24 -4.84
CA SER A 40 1.56 -9.20 -3.42
C SER A 40 0.47 -8.17 -3.16
N ASP A 41 -0.41 -8.48 -2.22
CA ASP A 41 -1.37 -7.50 -1.71
C ASP A 41 -0.60 -6.30 -1.11
N PRO A 42 -0.82 -5.07 -1.60
CA PRO A 42 -0.17 -3.89 -1.05
C PRO A 42 -0.64 -3.56 0.38
N GLY A 43 -1.67 -4.25 0.88
CA GLY A 43 -2.30 -4.03 2.17
C GLY A 43 -3.62 -3.29 2.03
N VAL A 44 -4.48 -3.71 1.09
CA VAL A 44 -5.77 -3.06 0.84
C VAL A 44 -6.67 -3.16 2.07
N ILE A 45 -7.10 -2.00 2.58
CA ILE A 45 -8.01 -1.91 3.72
C ILE A 45 -9.45 -1.99 3.16
N PRO A 46 -10.29 -2.91 3.67
CA PRO A 46 -11.67 -3.03 3.22
C PRO A 46 -12.44 -1.73 3.51
N ARG A 47 -13.34 -1.38 2.59
CA ARG A 47 -14.24 -0.24 2.75
C ARG A 47 -15.24 -0.52 3.88
N ALA A 48 -15.69 0.53 4.56
CA ALA A 48 -16.72 0.40 5.57
C ALA A 48 -18.02 -0.15 4.93
N THR A 49 -18.73 -1.00 5.66
CA THR A 49 -20.09 -1.39 5.28
C THR A 49 -21.01 -0.17 5.28
N PRO A 50 -22.15 -0.20 4.57
CA PRO A 50 -23.07 0.94 4.54
C PRO A 50 -23.52 1.40 5.92
N ASP A 51 -23.79 0.46 6.83
CA ASP A 51 -24.22 0.74 8.20
C ASP A 51 -23.09 1.37 9.03
N GLU A 52 -21.85 0.86 8.89
CA GLU A 52 -20.68 1.45 9.55
C GLU A 52 -20.37 2.85 9.02
N ALA A 53 -20.46 3.06 7.70
CA ALA A 53 -20.26 4.35 7.08
C ALA A 53 -21.28 5.37 7.58
N ALA A 54 -22.56 4.99 7.64
CA ALA A 54 -23.62 5.85 8.16
C ALA A 54 -23.42 6.19 9.64
N TYR A 55 -22.99 5.23 10.45
CA TYR A 55 -22.66 5.46 11.85
C TYR A 55 -21.48 6.43 12.02
N ILE A 56 -20.40 6.23 11.26
CA ILE A 56 -19.21 7.10 11.28
C ILE A 56 -19.58 8.52 10.84
N GLU A 57 -20.37 8.68 9.78
CA GLU A 57 -20.79 9.99 9.29
C GLU A 57 -21.65 10.73 10.32
N LYS A 58 -22.58 10.03 10.97
CA LYS A 58 -23.36 10.58 12.08
C LYS A 58 -22.46 11.05 13.23
N GLN A 59 -21.38 10.34 13.55
CA GLN A 59 -20.41 10.77 14.56
C GLN A 59 -19.62 12.02 14.14
N ILE A 60 -19.37 12.21 12.85
CA ILE A 60 -18.69 13.41 12.32
C ILE A 60 -19.64 14.61 12.34
N GLU A 61 -20.93 14.42 12.07
CA GLU A 61 -21.92 15.49 12.05
C GLU A 61 -22.26 16.03 13.44
N VAL A 62 -22.18 15.21 14.50
CA VAL A 62 -22.40 15.66 15.87
C VAL A 62 -21.17 16.44 16.35
N PRO A 63 -21.25 17.78 16.54
CA PRO A 63 -20.14 18.53 17.09
C PRO A 63 -19.92 18.07 18.54
N ASN A 64 -18.66 17.86 18.93
CA ASN A 64 -18.29 17.80 20.35
C ASN A 64 -18.71 19.12 20.99
N SER A 65 -19.90 19.12 21.59
CA SER A 65 -20.49 20.27 22.27
C SER A 65 -19.69 20.55 23.54
N THR A 66 -18.71 21.44 23.44
CA THR A 66 -18.28 22.35 24.51
C THR A 66 -17.62 23.58 23.86
N ASN A 67 -18.40 24.65 23.68
CA ASN A 67 -17.94 26.04 23.57
C ASN A 67 -17.18 26.53 22.31
N SER A 68 -17.82 26.54 21.13
CA SER A 68 -17.43 27.53 20.11
C SER A 68 -18.60 27.95 19.20
N THR A 69 -18.95 29.24 19.26
CA THR A 69 -19.98 29.94 18.44
C THR A 69 -19.51 30.24 17.01
N THR A 70 -18.42 29.63 16.57
CA THR A 70 -17.90 29.78 15.20
C THR A 70 -18.13 28.47 14.48
N TYR A 71 -18.80 28.51 13.31
CA TYR A 71 -18.93 27.37 12.40
C TYR A 71 -17.53 26.94 11.96
N ARG A 72 -16.92 26.02 12.70
CA ARG A 72 -15.77 25.25 12.24
C ARG A 72 -16.34 23.97 11.62
N PRO A 73 -16.00 23.66 10.35
CA PRO A 73 -16.39 22.38 9.78
C PRO A 73 -15.92 21.25 10.73
N PRO A 74 -16.74 20.21 10.95
CA PRO A 74 -16.48 19.21 11.97
C PRO A 74 -15.07 18.63 11.80
N PRO A 75 -14.31 18.45 12.90
CA PRO A 75 -12.97 17.89 12.82
C PRO A 75 -13.08 16.46 12.29
N ARG A 76 -12.71 16.25 11.03
CA ARG A 76 -12.73 14.95 10.36
C ARG A 76 -11.56 14.06 10.82
N THR A 77 -11.15 14.23 12.06
CA THR A 77 -10.03 13.56 12.70
C THR A 77 -10.50 12.92 13.99
N LYS A 78 -10.22 11.63 14.15
CA LYS A 78 -10.51 10.87 15.37
C LYS A 78 -9.22 10.69 16.15
N GLU A 79 -9.20 11.06 17.41
CA GLU A 79 -8.03 10.82 18.27
C GLU A 79 -8.20 9.47 18.98
N ILE A 80 -7.19 8.60 18.88
CA ILE A 80 -7.16 7.31 19.57
C ILE A 80 -5.88 7.21 20.40
N THR A 81 -5.96 6.59 21.59
CA THR A 81 -4.79 6.34 22.43
C THR A 81 -4.26 4.94 22.15
N VAL A 82 -3.08 4.83 21.53
CA VAL A 82 -2.40 3.55 21.28
C VAL A 82 -1.16 3.51 22.16
N ARG A 83 -1.09 2.55 23.09
CA ARG A 83 0.06 2.40 24.02
C ARG A 83 0.42 3.70 24.78
N GLY A 84 -0.59 4.49 25.16
CA GLY A 84 -0.40 5.76 25.87
C GLY A 84 -0.06 6.97 24.99
N GLN A 85 0.09 6.80 23.67
CA GLN A 85 0.28 7.89 22.72
C GLN A 85 -1.02 8.22 22.00
N THR A 86 -1.42 9.50 22.00
CA THR A 86 -2.58 9.99 21.26
C THR A 86 -2.24 10.16 19.78
N VAL A 87 -2.88 9.38 18.91
CA VAL A 87 -2.69 9.42 17.46
C VAL A 87 -3.96 9.98 16.81
N LYS A 88 -3.80 10.96 15.92
CA LYS A 88 -4.89 11.56 15.15
C LYS A 88 -5.09 10.80 13.85
N LEU A 89 -6.22 10.10 13.72
CA LEU A 89 -6.64 9.42 12.51
C LEU A 89 -7.36 10.40 11.58
N LYS A 90 -7.15 10.27 10.27
CA LYS A 90 -7.82 11.09 9.26
C LYS A 90 -8.90 10.29 8.55
N TYR A 91 -10.08 10.87 8.36
CA TYR A 91 -11.15 10.24 7.59
C TYR A 91 -10.80 10.18 6.08
N CYS A 92 -11.29 9.15 5.39
CA CYS A 92 -11.29 9.00 3.93
C CYS A 92 -12.74 8.96 3.44
N PHE A 93 -13.12 9.87 2.52
CA PHE A 93 -14.49 9.95 2.01
C PHE A 93 -14.82 8.87 0.98
N THR A 94 -13.81 8.41 0.25
CA THR A 94 -13.98 7.39 -0.79
C THR A 94 -14.22 6.02 -0.16
N CYS A 95 -13.37 5.64 0.80
CA CYS A 95 -13.46 4.35 1.47
C CYS A 95 -14.35 4.37 2.73
N LYS A 96 -14.84 5.54 3.15
CA LYS A 96 -15.72 5.76 4.30
C LYS A 96 -15.18 5.23 5.64
N ILE A 97 -13.87 5.34 5.84
CA ILE A 97 -13.17 4.85 7.04
C ILE A 97 -12.29 5.93 7.67
N PHE A 98 -12.07 5.82 8.99
CA PHE A 98 -10.93 6.48 9.63
C PHE A 98 -9.66 5.68 9.32
N ARG A 99 -8.73 6.29 8.61
CA ARG A 99 -7.50 5.62 8.19
C ARG A 99 -6.66 5.23 9.41
N PRO A 100 -6.25 3.96 9.53
CA PRO A 100 -5.28 3.54 10.53
C PRO A 100 -3.98 4.37 10.44
N PRO A 101 -3.16 4.41 11.50
CA PRO A 101 -1.86 5.06 11.45
C PRO A 101 -1.04 4.51 10.28
N ARG A 102 -0.40 5.42 9.53
CA ARG A 102 0.41 5.11 8.33
C ARG A 102 -0.36 4.61 7.10
N ALA A 103 -1.69 4.55 7.12
CA ALA A 103 -2.49 4.24 5.94
C ALA A 103 -2.82 5.49 5.11
N SER A 104 -2.77 5.38 3.80
CA SER A 104 -3.13 6.45 2.86
C SER A 104 -4.05 5.93 1.75
N HIS A 105 -4.86 6.82 1.16
CA HIS A 105 -5.70 6.49 0.02
C HIS A 105 -4.90 6.69 -1.27
N CYS A 106 -4.79 5.63 -2.07
CA CYS A 106 -4.26 5.71 -3.42
C CYS A 106 -5.42 6.00 -4.37
N SER A 107 -5.37 7.13 -5.08
CA SER A 107 -6.40 7.50 -6.06
C SER A 107 -6.38 6.64 -7.31
N LEU A 108 -5.23 6.03 -7.64
CA LEU A 108 -5.08 5.15 -8.80
C LEU A 108 -5.69 3.77 -8.52
N CYS A 109 -5.46 3.22 -7.34
CA CYS A 109 -6.05 1.95 -6.90
C CYS A 109 -7.46 2.09 -6.33
N ASP A 110 -7.94 3.33 -6.14
CA ASP A 110 -9.21 3.68 -5.49
C ASP A 110 -9.41 3.03 -4.11
N ASN A 111 -8.33 2.81 -3.37
CA ASN A 111 -8.39 2.08 -2.10
C ASN A 111 -7.44 2.69 -1.07
N CYS A 112 -7.81 2.56 0.21
CA CYS A 112 -6.89 2.82 1.30
C CYS A 112 -5.94 1.63 1.45
N VAL A 113 -4.65 1.91 1.60
CA VAL A 113 -3.59 0.91 1.71
C VAL A 113 -2.83 1.14 3.01
N GLU A 114 -2.60 0.07 3.78
CA GLU A 114 -1.80 0.11 5.00
C GLU A 114 -0.33 0.39 4.66
N ARG A 115 0.34 1.24 5.44
CA ARG A 115 1.77 1.57 5.26
C ARG A 115 2.13 2.01 3.84
N PHE A 116 1.17 2.67 3.17
CA PHE A 116 1.35 3.16 1.81
C PHE A 116 2.55 4.11 1.71
N ASP A 117 3.41 3.83 0.74
CA ASP A 117 4.52 4.69 0.33
C ASP A 117 4.16 5.44 -0.95
N HIS A 118 4.06 4.71 -2.05
CA HIS A 118 3.62 5.20 -3.35
C HIS A 118 2.95 4.10 -4.18
N HIS A 119 2.23 4.48 -5.23
CA HIS A 119 1.85 3.56 -6.29
C HIS A 119 2.92 3.57 -7.37
N CYS A 120 3.45 2.40 -7.73
CA CYS A 120 4.53 2.29 -8.70
C CYS A 120 3.98 1.80 -10.06
N PRO A 121 3.99 2.64 -11.11
CA PRO A 121 3.45 2.27 -12.42
C PRO A 121 4.17 1.08 -13.08
N TRP A 122 5.42 0.83 -12.70
CA TRP A 122 6.27 -0.20 -13.31
C TRP A 122 5.94 -1.61 -12.83
N VAL A 123 5.44 -1.75 -11.60
CA VAL A 123 5.05 -3.04 -11.03
C VAL A 123 3.54 -3.23 -11.03
N GLY A 124 2.77 -2.18 -11.33
CA GLY A 124 1.30 -2.21 -11.36
C GLY A 124 0.66 -2.31 -9.97
N ASN A 125 1.42 -1.95 -8.93
CA ASN A 125 1.06 -2.07 -7.52
C ASN A 125 1.46 -0.80 -6.77
#